data_AF-A0A182K605-F1
#
_entry.id   AF-A0A182K605-F1
#
_cell.length_a   1.000
_cell.length_b   1.000
_cell.length_c   1.000
_cell.angle_alpha   90.00
_cell.angle_beta   90.00
_cell.angle_gamma   90.00
#
_symmetry.space_group_name_H-M   'P 1'
#
loop_
_entity.id
_entity.type
_entity.pdbx_description
1 polymer ?
#
loop_
_entity_poly.entity_id
_entity_poly.type
_entity_poly.pdbx_seq_one_letter_code
_entity_poly.pdbx_strand_id
1 'polypeptide(L)'
;MWWTALDIISGNVGLAITQVLNLIGMCNWGIRQTAELENQMTSVERVFEYAKLGPETDLAPGVQTIVRSEAWPENPSITFREVYLRYSPTSEPVLNRLSFTIKAKVSVTPG
;
A
#
# COMPACT_ATOMS: atom_id res chain seq x y z
N MET A 1 66.46 -26.09 -19.20
CA MET A 1 65.72 -25.00 -18.52
C MET A 1 64.51 -24.52 -19.33
N TRP A 2 63.83 -25.40 -20.09
CA TRP A 2 62.65 -25.06 -20.91
C TRP A 2 61.38 -25.80 -20.45
N TRP A 3 61.56 -27.01 -19.90
CA TRP A 3 60.50 -27.85 -19.33
C TRP A 3 59.73 -27.13 -18.21
N THR A 4 60.44 -26.43 -17.31
CA THR A 4 59.84 -25.63 -16.22
C THR A 4 58.98 -24.47 -16.71
N ALA A 5 59.28 -23.90 -17.88
CA ALA A 5 58.47 -22.82 -18.45
C ALA A 5 57.13 -23.35 -19.00
N LEU A 6 57.13 -24.57 -19.55
CA LEU A 6 55.92 -25.25 -20.02
C LEU A 6 55.00 -25.61 -18.84
N ASP A 7 55.59 -26.05 -17.72
CA ASP A 7 54.86 -26.36 -16.49
C ASP A 7 54.17 -25.10 -15.91
N ILE A 8 54.85 -23.96 -15.88
CA ILE A 8 54.29 -22.68 -15.40
C ILE A 8 53.12 -22.22 -16.29
N ILE A 9 53.24 -22.35 -17.62
CA ILE A 9 52.18 -22.00 -18.56
C ILE A 9 50.96 -22.92 -18.34
N SER A 10 51.17 -24.22 -18.16
CA SER A 10 50.08 -25.18 -17.93
C SER A 10 49.34 -24.95 -16.61
N GLY A 11 50.06 -24.65 -15.53
CA GLY A 11 49.48 -24.34 -14.22
C GLY A 11 48.68 -23.03 -14.22
N ASN A 12 49.18 -21.99 -14.89
CA ASN A 12 48.48 -20.72 -15.00
C ASN A 12 47.18 -20.82 -15.82
N VAL A 13 47.16 -21.63 -16.88
CA VAL A 13 45.95 -21.87 -17.68
C VAL A 13 44.89 -22.60 -16.85
N GLY A 14 45.27 -23.64 -16.10
CA GLY A 14 44.35 -24.33 -15.19
C GLY A 14 43.77 -23.42 -14.10
N LEU A 15 44.61 -22.54 -13.54
CA LEU A 15 44.17 -21.53 -12.58
C LEU A 15 43.19 -20.54 -13.22
N ALA A 16 43.51 -20.00 -14.40
CA ALA A 16 42.64 -19.06 -15.11
C ALA A 16 41.27 -19.66 -15.41
N ILE A 17 41.22 -20.91 -15.89
CA ILE A 17 39.95 -21.62 -16.13
C ILE A 17 39.16 -21.77 -14.84
N THR A 18 39.80 -22.18 -13.74
CA THR A 18 39.14 -22.34 -12.44
C THR A 18 38.56 -21.02 -11.94
N GLN A 19 39.29 -19.92 -12.10
CA GLN A 19 38.81 -18.58 -11.74
C GLN A 19 37.62 -18.15 -12.60
N VAL A 20 37.67 -18.39 -13.91
CA VAL A 20 36.56 -18.07 -14.82
C VAL A 20 35.32 -18.89 -14.48
N LEU A 21 35.46 -20.19 -14.19
CA LEU A 21 34.33 -21.04 -13.78
C LEU A 21 33.69 -20.55 -12.47
N ASN A 22 34.51 -20.11 -11.50
CA ASN A 22 34.00 -19.51 -10.26
C ASN A 22 33.23 -18.21 -10.54
N LEU A 23 33.76 -17.32 -11.38
CA LEU A 23 33.10 -16.07 -11.74
C LEU A 23 31.77 -16.31 -12.46
N ILE A 24 31.72 -17.30 -13.36
CA ILE A 24 30.47 -17.69 -14.04
C ILE A 24 29.43 -18.16 -13.02
N GLY A 25 29.84 -19.00 -12.06
CA GLY A 25 28.96 -19.47 -10.97
C GLY A 25 28.42 -18.32 -10.11
N MET A 26 29.30 -17.41 -9.70
CA MET A 26 28.94 -16.22 -8.93
C MET A 26 27.98 -15.30 -9.68
N CYS A 27 28.21 -15.10 -10.99
CA CYS A 27 27.35 -14.26 -11.82
C CYS A 27 25.94 -14.86 -11.95
N ASN A 28 25.84 -16.16 -12.23
CA ASN A 28 24.56 -16.84 -12.33
C ASN A 28 23.79 -16.79 -11.00
N TRP A 29 24.48 -16.98 -9.87
CA TRP A 29 23.88 -16.83 -8.55
C TRP A 29 23.45 -15.37 -8.30
N GLY A 30 24.30 -14.40 -8.65
CA GLY A 30 24.02 -12.97 -8.50
C GLY A 30 22.75 -12.54 -9.23
N ILE A 31 22.57 -12.98 -10.49
CA ILE A 31 21.35 -12.70 -11.26
C ILE A 31 20.10 -13.22 -10.54
N ARG A 32 20.17 -14.42 -9.96
CA ARG A 32 19.05 -14.98 -9.17
C ARG A 32 18.77 -14.14 -7.92
N GLN A 33 19.80 -13.67 -7.22
CA GLN A 33 19.62 -12.82 -6.04
C GLN A 33 19.01 -11.47 -6.41
N THR A 34 19.44 -10.86 -7.51
CA THR A 34 18.86 -9.59 -7.99
C THR A 34 17.38 -9.75 -8.34
N ALA A 35 17.00 -10.82 -9.03
CA ALA A 35 15.59 -11.08 -9.35
C ALA A 35 14.72 -11.28 -8.10
N GLU A 36 15.25 -11.95 -7.08
CA GLU A 36 14.55 -12.10 -5.80
C GLU A 36 14.36 -10.76 -5.08
N LEU A 37 15.40 -9.92 -5.08
CA LEU A 37 15.32 -8.58 -4.51
C LEU A 37 14.27 -7.72 -5.23
N GLU A 38 14.21 -7.74 -6.56
CA GLU A 38 13.22 -7.00 -7.33
C GLU A 38 11.78 -7.45 -6.99
N ASN A 39 11.55 -8.75 -6.85
CA ASN A 39 10.27 -9.28 -6.42
C ASN A 39 9.87 -8.75 -5.03
N GLN A 40 10.82 -8.69 -4.09
CA GLN A 40 10.58 -8.19 -2.75
C GLN A 40 10.30 -6.67 -2.73
N MET A 41 10.99 -5.90 -3.58
CA MET A 41 10.82 -4.45 -3.68
C MET A 41 9.41 -4.01 -4.10
N THR A 42 8.69 -4.82 -4.89
CA THR A 42 7.29 -4.55 -5.27
C THR A 42 6.39 -4.37 -4.03
N SER A 43 6.61 -5.14 -2.97
CA SER A 43 5.84 -5.02 -1.73
C SER A 43 6.12 -3.71 -0.99
N VAL A 44 7.39 -3.28 -0.98
CA VAL A 44 7.85 -2.05 -0.33
C VAL A 44 7.27 -0.83 -1.03
N GLU A 45 7.24 -0.83 -2.37
CA GLU A 45 6.64 0.24 -3.16
C GLU A 45 5.16 0.44 -2.82
N ARG A 46 4.38 -0.64 -2.71
CA ARG A 46 2.97 -0.57 -2.33
C ARG A 46 2.76 -0.03 -0.92
N VAL A 47 3.56 -0.49 0.04
CA VAL A 47 3.48 0.02 1.43
C VAL A 47 3.78 1.51 1.46
N PHE A 48 4.78 1.95 0.70
CA PHE A 48 5.15 3.35 0.61
C PHE A 48 4.09 4.20 -0.09
N GLU A 49 3.42 3.66 -1.11
CA GLU A 49 2.27 4.30 -1.76
C GLU A 49 1.12 4.50 -0.75
N TYR A 50 0.74 3.45 -0.01
CA TYR A 50 -0.30 3.53 1.01
C TYR A 50 0.05 4.46 2.17
N ALA A 51 1.31 4.52 2.57
CA ALA A 51 1.77 5.44 3.61
C ALA A 51 1.69 6.92 3.18
N LYS A 52 1.69 7.19 1.87
CA LYS A 52 1.62 8.54 1.30
C LYS A 52 0.22 8.96 0.88
N LEU A 53 -0.73 8.03 0.79
CA LEU A 53 -2.12 8.36 0.52
C LEU A 53 -2.64 9.31 1.60
N GLY A 54 -3.31 10.37 1.16
CA GLY A 54 -3.97 11.28 2.09
C GLY A 54 -4.98 10.48 2.92
N PRO A 55 -5.00 10.65 4.26
CA PRO A 55 -6.00 9.99 5.08
C PRO A 55 -7.39 10.34 4.57
N GLU A 56 -8.32 9.38 4.66
CA GLU A 56 -9.73 9.69 4.50
C GLU A 56 -10.05 10.85 5.44
N THR A 57 -10.72 11.87 4.92
CA THR A 57 -11.02 13.07 5.70
C THR A 57 -11.98 12.67 6.82
N ASP A 58 -11.45 12.42 8.02
CA ASP A 58 -12.22 12.02 9.21
C ASP A 58 -13.27 13.07 9.57
N LEU A 59 -13.02 14.33 9.22
CA LEU A 59 -13.84 15.48 9.52
C LEU A 59 -13.70 16.48 8.38
N ALA A 60 -14.82 16.87 7.76
CA ALA A 60 -14.83 17.90 6.72
C ALA A 60 -13.98 19.12 7.14
N PRO A 61 -13.24 19.77 6.22
CA PRO A 61 -12.34 20.87 6.57
C PRO A 61 -13.07 21.91 7.42
N GLY A 62 -12.58 22.10 8.66
CA GLY A 62 -13.15 23.02 9.65
C GLY A 62 -13.97 22.38 10.78
N VAL A 63 -14.19 21.06 10.78
CA VAL A 63 -14.88 20.38 11.89
C VAL A 63 -13.85 19.95 12.93
N GLN A 64 -13.88 20.60 14.10
CA GLN A 64 -13.18 20.13 15.30
C GLN A 64 -13.86 18.85 15.80
N THR A 65 -13.12 17.92 16.41
CA THR A 65 -13.69 16.75 17.08
C THR A 65 -14.78 17.21 18.06
N ILE A 66 -16.04 17.05 17.67
CA ILE A 66 -17.17 17.41 18.53
C ILE A 66 -17.21 16.35 19.63
N VAL A 67 -16.71 16.70 20.81
CA VAL A 67 -16.95 15.91 22.03
C VAL A 67 -18.44 15.98 22.30
N ARG A 68 -19.13 14.89 22.01
CA ARG A 68 -20.57 14.77 22.26
C ARG A 68 -20.78 14.51 23.75
N SER A 69 -21.81 15.14 24.33
CA SER A 69 -22.26 14.84 25.69
C SER A 69 -22.65 13.36 25.81
N GLU A 70 -22.53 12.77 26.99
CA GLU A 70 -23.00 11.41 27.29
C GLU A 70 -24.50 11.22 26.98
N ALA A 71 -25.27 12.30 27.05
CA ALA A 71 -26.71 12.31 26.75
C ALA A 71 -27.03 12.38 25.24
N TRP A 72 -26.02 12.43 24.35
CA TRP A 72 -26.26 12.48 22.91
C TRP A 72 -26.61 11.09 22.34
N PRO A 73 -27.67 10.97 21.51
CA PRO A 73 -28.59 12.01 21.07
C PRO A 73 -29.76 12.28 22.03
N GLU A 74 -29.95 13.55 22.41
CA GLU A 74 -31.06 13.98 23.27
C GLU A 74 -32.42 13.84 22.57
N ASN A 75 -32.45 14.03 21.24
CA ASN A 75 -33.64 13.88 20.40
C ASN A 75 -33.30 12.98 19.21
N PRO A 76 -33.80 11.73 19.14
CA PRO A 76 -33.41 10.78 18.08
C PRO A 76 -34.13 11.02 16.74
N SER A 77 -34.40 12.27 16.38
CA SER A 77 -34.94 12.64 15.07
C SER A 77 -33.82 12.98 14.08
N ILE A 78 -33.91 12.47 12.86
CA ILE A 78 -32.90 12.71 11.80
C ILE A 78 -33.56 13.56 10.72
N THR A 79 -32.94 14.70 10.38
CA THR A 79 -33.45 15.59 9.32
C THR A 79 -32.41 15.71 8.22
N PHE A 80 -32.80 15.35 7.00
CA PHE A 80 -32.04 15.59 5.78
C PHE A 80 -32.55 16.89 5.15
N ARG A 81 -31.65 17.83 4.85
CA ARG A 81 -31.97 19.11 4.20
C ARG A 81 -31.12 19.28 2.95
N GLU A 82 -31.76 19.30 1.79
CA GLU A 82 -31.14 19.49 0.48
C GLU A 82 -29.85 18.70 0.28
N VAL A 83 -29.86 17.42 0.65
CA VAL A 83 -28.66 16.58 0.63
C VAL A 83 -28.30 16.21 -0.81
N TYR A 84 -27.01 16.34 -1.12
CA TYR A 84 -26.40 15.88 -2.35
C TYR A 84 -25.37 14.78 -2.05
N LEU A 85 -25.35 13.73 -2.87
CA LEU A 85 -24.38 12.65 -2.76
C LEU A 85 -23.83 12.33 -4.15
N ARG A 86 -22.50 12.30 -4.27
CA ARG A 86 -21.79 11.82 -5.46
C ARG A 86 -20.72 10.83 -5.02
N TYR A 87 -20.52 9.77 -5.78
CA TYR A 87 -19.50 8.77 -5.49
C TYR A 87 -18.12 9.13 -6.05
N SER A 88 -18.09 9.95 -7.11
CA SER A 88 -16.88 10.46 -7.71
C SER A 88 -16.94 12.00 -7.80
N PRO A 89 -15.79 12.70 -7.72
CA PRO A 89 -15.74 14.15 -7.95
C PRO A 89 -16.31 14.57 -9.31
N THR A 90 -16.21 13.71 -10.32
CA THR A 90 -16.61 14.01 -11.71
C THR A 90 -18.00 13.51 -12.07
N SER A 91 -18.63 12.67 -11.25
CA SER A 91 -19.93 12.10 -11.57
C SER A 91 -21.06 13.07 -11.22
N GLU A 92 -22.18 12.91 -11.93
CA GLU A 92 -23.44 13.51 -11.52
C GLU A 92 -23.86 13.01 -10.13
N PRO A 93 -24.55 13.86 -9.34
CA PRO A 93 -25.02 13.47 -8.02
C PRO A 93 -26.16 12.46 -8.12
N VAL A 94 -26.04 11.35 -7.38
CA VAL A 94 -27.06 10.29 -7.30
C VAL A 94 -28.20 10.71 -6.38
N LEU A 95 -27.88 11.34 -5.24
CA LEU A 95 -28.88 12.06 -4.46
C LEU A 95 -28.82 13.53 -4.85
N ASN A 96 -29.95 14.07 -5.28
CA ASN A 96 -30.09 15.45 -5.73
C ASN A 96 -31.18 16.14 -4.92
N ARG A 97 -30.79 17.09 -4.06
CA ARG A 97 -31.71 17.90 -3.22
C ARG A 97 -32.67 17.08 -2.35
N LEU A 98 -32.20 15.97 -1.78
CA LEU A 98 -33.04 15.13 -0.93
C LEU A 98 -33.35 15.81 0.41
N SER A 99 -34.64 16.00 0.71
CA SER A 99 -35.11 16.61 1.96
C SER A 99 -36.23 15.80 2.59
N PHE A 100 -36.02 15.28 3.80
CA PHE A 100 -37.03 14.55 4.56
C PHE A 100 -36.64 14.45 6.05
N THR A 101 -37.63 14.19 6.90
CA THR A 101 -37.44 14.06 8.34
C THR A 101 -37.89 12.69 8.82
N ILE A 102 -36.98 11.96 9.46
CA ILE A 102 -37.26 10.73 10.18
C ILE A 102 -37.53 11.10 11.64
N LYS A 103 -38.74 10.80 12.12
CA LYS A 103 -39.11 11.02 13.52
C LYS A 103 -38.53 9.90 14.40
N ALA A 104 -38.24 10.24 15.64
CA ALA A 104 -37.87 9.29 16.67
C ALA A 104 -38.93 8.19 16.79
N LYS A 105 -38.51 6.92 16.69
CA LYS A 105 -39.36 5.77 17.01
C LYS A 105 -38.89 5.22 18.35
N VAL A 106 -39.75 5.30 19.36
CA VAL A 106 -39.57 4.54 20.60
C VAL A 106 -39.70 3.06 20.22
N SER A 107 -38.60 2.30 20.27
CA SER A 107 -38.68 0.85 20.36
C SER A 107 -39.07 0.54 21.80
N VAL A 108 -40.36 0.38 22.06
CA VAL A 108 -40.82 -0.29 23.26
C VAL A 108 -40.48 -1.77 23.08
N THR A 109 -39.33 -2.18 23.60
CA THR A 109 -39.05 -3.59 23.87
C THR A 109 -39.72 -3.92 25.21
N PRO A 110 -40.74 -4.78 25.26
CA PRO A 110 -41.19 -5.34 26.51
C PRO A 110 -40.29 -6.54 26.84
N GLY A 111 -39.63 -6.49 28.00
CA GLY A 111 -38.80 -7.56 28.55
C GLY A 111 -38.24 -7.16 29.89
#